data_AF-A0A6I2Y2W2-F1
#
_entry.id   AF-A0A6I2Y2W2-F1
#
_cell.length_a   1.000
_cell.length_b   1.000
_cell.length_c   1.000
_cell.angle_alpha   90.00
_cell.angle_beta   90.00
_cell.angle_gamma   90.00
#
_symmetry.space_group_name_H-M   'P 1'
#
loop_
_entity.id
_entity.type
_entity.pdbx_description
1 polymer ?
#
loop_
_entity_poly.entity_id
_entity_poly.type
_entity_poly.pdbx_seq_one_letter_code
_entity_poly.pdbx_strand_id
1 'polypeptide(L)'
;MRAREVLTAIGGRGERTFTNIQRAITGMTQVALTKSLKDLQDKRVIAADQPLSIVTAAKDKRWRIADPSLRFWLAFVESSCGDVERGRGDLALARITAGFEAWRGRAIEPVVRASLERLLPDEQWPAVNRLGGWWPRNNTPEVDLVGADHSPASDVSLVGMIKWRSKGSVTKAEVDALAADATAVPGVTVSTPLVAVCASGRVRDRRITQSWTAADLLNAW
;
A
#
# COMPACT_ATOMS: atom_id res chain seq x y z
N MET A 1 -3.20 -24.21 14.42
CA MET A 1 -2.92 -23.03 13.58
C MET A 1 -3.15 -21.79 14.43
N ARG A 2 -2.13 -20.94 14.65
CA ARG A 2 -2.23 -19.72 15.51
C ARG A 2 -2.65 -18.49 14.67
N ALA A 3 -3.72 -18.63 13.89
CA ALA A 3 -4.13 -17.66 12.87
C ALA A 3 -4.45 -16.28 13.46
N ARG A 4 -5.22 -16.23 14.56
CA ARG A 4 -5.56 -14.97 15.23
C ARG A 4 -4.31 -14.20 15.64
N GLU A 5 -3.35 -14.87 16.26
CA GLU A 5 -2.12 -14.22 16.73
C GLU A 5 -1.29 -13.66 15.57
N VAL A 6 -1.24 -14.37 14.44
CA VAL A 6 -0.58 -13.86 13.22
C VAL A 6 -1.30 -12.64 12.66
N LEU A 7 -2.63 -12.66 12.60
CA LEU A 7 -3.43 -11.52 12.13
C LEU A 7 -3.28 -10.29 13.04
N THR A 8 -3.34 -10.48 14.36
CA THR A 8 -3.11 -9.41 15.35
C THR A 8 -1.66 -8.90 15.27
N ALA A 9 -0.68 -9.79 15.06
CA ALA A 9 0.72 -9.42 14.94
C ALA A 9 1.04 -8.62 13.68
N ILE A 10 0.35 -8.88 12.55
CA ILE A 10 0.39 -8.02 11.35
C ILE A 10 -0.28 -6.68 11.67
N GLY A 11 -1.49 -6.74 12.26
CA GLY A 11 -2.29 -5.58 12.65
C GLY A 11 -3.05 -4.93 11.48
N GLY A 12 -3.96 -4.02 11.80
CA GLY A 12 -4.83 -3.38 10.80
C GLY A 12 -4.28 -2.09 10.17
N ARG A 13 -3.19 -1.53 10.72
CA ARG A 13 -2.73 -0.18 10.35
C ARG A 13 -1.75 -0.14 9.18
N GLY A 14 -1.09 -1.24 8.83
CA GLY A 14 -0.09 -1.25 7.76
C GLY A 14 0.46 -2.66 7.58
N GLU A 15 1.68 -2.72 7.11
CA GLU A 15 2.37 -3.93 6.74
C GLU A 15 3.58 -4.21 7.64
N ARG A 16 3.93 -5.50 7.76
CA ARG A 16 5.06 -5.94 8.59
C ARG A 16 5.89 -7.00 7.89
N THR A 17 7.19 -6.98 8.16
CA THR A 17 8.11 -8.03 7.70
C THR A 17 7.91 -9.32 8.47
N PHE A 18 8.34 -10.44 7.89
CA PHE A 18 8.29 -11.76 8.54
C PHE A 18 8.92 -11.72 9.94
N THR A 19 10.10 -11.12 10.07
CA THR A 19 10.82 -11.03 11.35
C THR A 19 10.06 -10.23 12.40
N ASN A 20 9.42 -9.13 12.01
CA ASN A 20 8.65 -8.30 12.95
C ASN A 20 7.36 -9.01 13.40
N ILE A 21 6.73 -9.79 12.53
CA ILE A 21 5.58 -10.63 12.89
C ILE A 21 6.01 -11.72 13.87
N GLN A 22 7.10 -12.44 13.57
CA GLN A 22 7.59 -13.50 14.43
C GLN A 22 7.93 -12.99 15.82
N ARG A 23 8.62 -11.84 15.92
CA ARG A 23 8.99 -11.23 17.21
C ARG A 23 7.80 -10.80 18.06
N ALA A 24 6.67 -10.47 17.43
CA ALA A 24 5.46 -10.07 18.12
C ALA A 24 4.69 -11.26 18.73
N ILE A 25 5.06 -12.51 18.43
CA ILE A 25 4.34 -13.70 18.87
C ILE A 25 5.25 -14.61 19.70
N THR A 26 5.00 -14.67 21.00
CA THR A 26 5.78 -15.51 21.92
C THR A 26 5.70 -17.00 21.55
N GLY A 27 6.87 -17.64 21.47
CA GLY A 27 6.99 -19.07 21.13
C GLY A 27 6.70 -19.42 19.66
N MET A 28 6.65 -18.43 18.76
CA MET A 28 6.42 -18.68 17.34
C MET A 28 7.71 -19.13 16.62
N THR A 29 7.70 -20.36 16.09
CA THR A 29 8.78 -20.88 15.24
C THR A 29 8.66 -20.36 13.81
N GLN A 30 9.78 -20.31 13.08
CA GLN A 30 9.77 -19.90 11.67
C GLN A 30 8.89 -20.79 10.80
N VAL A 31 8.96 -22.11 11.00
CA VAL A 31 8.16 -23.10 10.26
C VAL A 31 6.66 -22.88 10.49
N ALA A 32 6.25 -22.65 11.74
CA ALA A 32 4.85 -22.40 12.08
C ALA A 32 4.34 -21.07 11.50
N LEU A 33 5.16 -20.02 11.51
CA LEU A 33 4.80 -18.74 10.91
C LEU A 33 4.66 -18.85 9.40
N THR A 34 5.63 -19.46 8.71
CA THR A 34 5.58 -19.68 7.25
C THR A 34 4.32 -20.43 6.83
N LYS A 35 3.98 -21.52 7.55
CA LYS A 35 2.74 -22.26 7.29
C LYS A 35 1.50 -21.39 7.50
N SER A 36 1.45 -20.65 8.61
CA SER A 36 0.30 -19.80 8.92
C SER A 36 0.11 -18.67 7.90
N LEU A 37 1.20 -18.02 7.47
CA LEU A 37 1.17 -16.99 6.43
C LEU A 37 0.70 -17.56 5.10
N LYS A 38 1.21 -18.74 4.69
CA LYS A 38 0.77 -19.41 3.48
C LYS A 38 -0.73 -19.72 3.52
N ASP A 39 -1.19 -20.37 4.58
CA ASP A 39 -2.60 -20.75 4.70
C ASP A 39 -3.53 -19.52 4.73
N LEU A 40 -3.12 -18.41 5.36
CA LEU A 40 -3.87 -17.15 5.37
C LEU A 40 -3.86 -16.44 4.00
N GLN A 41 -2.75 -16.54 3.28
CA GLN A 41 -2.61 -15.99 1.94
C GLN A 41 -3.45 -16.77 0.92
N ASP A 42 -3.46 -18.10 1.00
CA ASP A 42 -4.28 -18.97 0.15
C ASP A 42 -5.78 -18.68 0.36
N LYS A 43 -6.17 -18.33 1.59
CA LYS A 43 -7.53 -17.88 1.94
C LYS A 43 -7.81 -16.41 1.59
N ARG A 44 -6.85 -15.70 0.98
CA ARG A 44 -6.92 -14.27 0.62
C ARG A 44 -7.19 -13.34 1.80
N VAL A 45 -6.87 -13.77 3.02
CA VAL A 45 -7.02 -12.95 4.24
C VAL A 45 -5.86 -11.96 4.37
N ILE A 46 -4.67 -12.37 3.92
CA ILE A 46 -3.46 -11.54 3.90
C ILE A 46 -2.86 -11.49 2.49
N ALA A 47 -2.05 -10.47 2.25
CA ALA A 47 -1.24 -10.34 1.04
C ALA A 47 0.23 -10.08 1.42
N ALA A 48 1.13 -10.47 0.51
CA ALA A 48 2.55 -10.20 0.61
C ALA A 48 2.96 -9.25 -0.52
N ASP A 49 3.25 -8.00 -0.18
CA ASP A 49 3.71 -7.00 -1.13
C ASP A 49 5.23 -7.09 -1.28
N GLN A 50 5.69 -6.87 -2.51
CA GLN A 50 7.09 -6.82 -2.91
C GLN A 50 7.33 -5.56 -3.75
N PRO A 51 8.50 -4.94 -3.64
CA PRO A 51 8.85 -3.81 -4.49
C PRO A 51 8.98 -4.27 -5.95
N LEU A 52 8.41 -3.51 -6.88
CA LEU A 52 8.27 -3.94 -8.27
C LEU A 52 9.61 -4.10 -9.02
N SER A 53 10.56 -3.20 -8.77
CA SER A 53 11.81 -3.11 -9.58
C SER A 53 12.97 -3.95 -9.07
N ILE A 54 12.81 -4.76 -8.02
CA ILE A 54 13.90 -5.58 -7.47
C ILE A 54 13.42 -6.97 -7.07
N VAL A 55 14.31 -7.96 -7.20
CA VAL A 55 14.10 -9.28 -6.58
C VAL A 55 14.29 -9.14 -5.07
N THR A 56 13.29 -9.54 -4.29
CA THR A 56 13.39 -9.53 -2.82
C THR A 56 13.49 -10.92 -2.24
N ALA A 57 14.28 -11.05 -1.18
CA ALA A 57 14.29 -12.27 -0.39
C ALA A 57 12.93 -12.45 0.30
N ALA A 58 12.50 -13.70 0.50
CA ALA A 58 11.18 -13.98 1.08
C ALA A 58 10.93 -13.32 2.45
N LYS A 59 11.99 -13.05 3.22
CA LYS A 59 11.94 -12.37 4.52
C LYS A 59 11.66 -10.86 4.43
N ASP A 60 11.97 -10.25 3.28
CA ASP A 60 11.84 -8.82 3.03
C ASP A 60 10.46 -8.47 2.45
N LYS A 61 9.61 -9.49 2.21
CA LYS A 61 8.20 -9.31 1.88
C LYS A 61 7.49 -8.56 3.01
N ARG A 62 6.64 -7.62 2.62
CA ARG A 62 5.77 -6.87 3.52
C ARG A 62 4.40 -7.53 3.56
N TRP A 63 4.00 -8.06 4.71
CA TRP A 63 2.70 -8.71 4.88
C TRP A 63 1.67 -7.74 5.41
N ARG A 64 0.49 -7.70 4.79
CA ARG A 64 -0.65 -6.89 5.22
C ARG A 64 -1.93 -7.70 5.26
N ILE A 65 -2.91 -7.21 6.01
CA ILE A 65 -4.28 -7.71 5.93
C ILE A 65 -4.87 -7.27 4.58
N ALA A 66 -5.35 -8.24 3.80
CA ALA A 66 -5.91 -8.02 2.47
C ALA A 66 -7.41 -7.71 2.52
N ASP A 67 -8.13 -8.34 3.46
CA ASP A 67 -9.56 -8.08 3.67
C ASP A 67 -9.78 -6.69 4.30
N PRO A 68 -10.50 -5.76 3.65
CA PRO A 68 -10.68 -4.39 4.16
C PRO A 68 -11.42 -4.33 5.49
N SER A 69 -12.43 -5.19 5.69
CA SER A 69 -13.25 -5.22 6.90
C SER A 69 -12.44 -5.69 8.11
N LEU A 70 -11.68 -6.77 7.95
CA LEU A 70 -10.77 -7.29 8.97
C LEU A 70 -9.64 -6.30 9.25
N ARG A 71 -9.11 -5.64 8.21
CA ARG A 71 -8.08 -4.61 8.36
C ARG A 71 -8.60 -3.45 9.20
N PHE A 72 -9.83 -3.00 8.99
CA PHE A 72 -10.47 -1.98 9.82
C PHE A 72 -10.71 -2.48 11.26
N TRP A 73 -11.22 -3.70 11.40
CA TRP A 73 -11.48 -4.32 12.70
C TRP A 73 -10.22 -4.37 13.57
N LEU A 74 -9.11 -4.87 13.03
CA LEU A 74 -7.82 -4.95 13.73
C LEU A 74 -7.17 -3.57 13.97
N ALA A 75 -7.51 -2.54 13.20
CA ALA A 75 -6.95 -1.20 13.35
C ALA A 75 -7.62 -0.38 14.47
N PHE A 76 -8.91 -0.62 14.69
CA PHE A 76 -9.75 0.24 15.52
C PHE A 76 -10.69 -0.50 16.45
N VAL A 77 -11.39 -1.53 15.94
CA VAL A 77 -12.51 -2.12 16.68
C VAL A 77 -12.03 -3.06 17.77
N GLU A 78 -11.05 -3.93 17.49
CA GLU A 78 -10.52 -4.89 18.48
C GLU A 78 -10.06 -4.18 19.77
N SER A 79 -9.31 -3.08 19.64
CA SER A 79 -8.84 -2.29 20.79
C SER A 79 -9.94 -1.50 21.50
N SER A 80 -11.11 -1.37 20.89
CA SER A 80 -12.20 -0.53 21.38
C SER A 80 -13.38 -1.33 21.94
N CYS A 81 -13.39 -2.66 21.84
CA CYS A 81 -14.46 -3.50 22.38
C CYS A 81 -14.73 -3.22 23.86
N GLY A 82 -13.68 -3.14 24.69
CA GLY A 82 -13.83 -2.83 26.12
C GLY A 82 -14.40 -1.44 26.40
N ASP A 83 -14.19 -0.46 25.50
CA ASP A 83 -14.81 0.86 25.62
C ASP A 83 -16.29 0.82 25.26
N VAL A 84 -16.67 0.06 24.23
CA VAL A 84 -18.06 -0.11 23.81
C VAL A 84 -18.85 -0.87 24.88
N GLU A 85 -18.29 -1.96 25.42
CA GLU A 85 -18.93 -2.81 26.44
C GLU A 85 -19.27 -2.03 27.72
N ARG A 86 -18.45 -1.04 28.10
CA ARG A 86 -18.69 -0.16 29.26
C ARG A 86 -19.48 1.11 28.93
N GLY A 87 -20.14 1.17 27.78
CA GLY A 87 -20.97 2.31 27.36
C GLY A 87 -20.20 3.55 26.93
N ARG A 88 -18.90 3.43 26.61
CA ARG A 88 -18.00 4.53 26.20
C ARG A 88 -17.60 4.46 24.73
N GLY A 89 -18.61 4.26 23.88
CA GLY A 89 -18.43 4.28 22.42
C GLY A 89 -17.90 5.62 21.87
N ASP A 90 -18.05 6.71 22.63
CA ASP A 90 -17.46 8.01 22.34
C ASP A 90 -15.92 7.95 22.22
N LEU A 91 -15.26 7.18 23.09
CA LEU A 91 -13.80 7.01 23.06
C LEU A 91 -13.35 6.20 21.83
N ALA A 92 -14.13 5.16 21.48
CA ALA A 92 -13.90 4.38 20.27
C ALA A 92 -14.01 5.26 19.02
N LEU A 93 -15.08 6.07 18.94
CA LEU A 93 -15.30 6.99 17.82
C LEU A 93 -14.21 8.06 17.73
N ALA A 94 -13.77 8.62 18.86
CA ALA A 94 -12.68 9.59 18.88
C ALA A 94 -11.38 9.01 18.30
N ARG A 95 -11.01 7.77 18.68
CA ARG A 95 -9.82 7.09 18.13
C ARG A 95 -9.94 6.77 16.64
N ILE A 96 -11.12 6.34 16.19
CA ILE A 96 -11.39 6.12 14.76
C ILE A 96 -11.20 7.43 14.01
N THR A 97 -11.88 8.49 14.45
CA THR A 97 -11.84 9.82 13.81
C THR A 97 -10.42 10.34 13.69
N ALA A 98 -9.63 10.24 14.76
CA ALA A 98 -8.23 10.69 14.77
C ALA A 98 -7.31 9.88 13.84
N GLY A 99 -7.57 8.58 13.65
CA GLY A 99 -6.71 7.70 12.87
C GLY A 99 -7.20 7.41 11.44
N PHE A 100 -8.42 7.81 11.09
CA PHE A 100 -9.10 7.34 9.89
C PHE A 100 -8.41 7.79 8.60
N GLU A 101 -7.99 9.04 8.50
CA GLU A 101 -7.36 9.58 7.28
C GLU A 101 -6.05 8.86 6.95
N ALA A 102 -5.15 8.73 7.93
CA ALA A 102 -3.89 8.03 7.76
C ALA A 102 -4.10 6.53 7.45
N TRP A 103 -5.06 5.88 8.14
CA TRP A 103 -5.39 4.49 7.85
C TRP A 103 -5.96 4.32 6.43
N ARG A 104 -6.88 5.19 6.02
CA ARG A 104 -7.52 5.16 4.71
C ARG A 104 -6.50 5.36 3.59
N GLY A 105 -5.54 6.28 3.78
CA GLY A 105 -4.44 6.50 2.84
C GLY A 105 -3.71 5.21 2.48
N ARG A 106 -3.30 4.42 3.49
CA ARG A 106 -2.64 3.12 3.26
C ARG A 106 -3.58 1.99 2.87
N ALA A 107 -4.84 2.06 3.28
CA ALA A 107 -5.84 1.04 2.96
C ALA A 107 -6.22 1.06 1.48
N ILE A 108 -6.15 2.23 0.85
CA ILE A 108 -6.59 2.41 -0.54
C ILE A 108 -5.51 2.05 -1.58
N GLU A 109 -4.23 2.08 -1.24
CA GLU A 109 -3.15 1.88 -2.22
C GLU A 109 -3.28 0.57 -3.01
N PRO A 110 -3.58 -0.60 -2.39
CA PRO A 110 -3.76 -1.83 -3.17
C PRO A 110 -4.95 -1.75 -4.12
N VAL A 111 -6.01 -1.04 -3.75
CA VAL A 111 -7.21 -0.84 -4.60
C VAL A 111 -6.88 0.07 -5.77
N VAL A 112 -6.11 1.14 -5.53
CA VAL A 112 -5.61 2.04 -6.57
C VAL A 112 -4.78 1.27 -7.58
N ARG A 113 -3.77 0.51 -7.12
CA ARG A 113 -2.90 -0.29 -8.00
C ARG A 113 -3.74 -1.29 -8.81
N ALA A 114 -4.65 -2.03 -8.16
CA ALA A 114 -5.52 -2.98 -8.85
C ALA A 114 -6.47 -2.33 -9.88
N SER A 115 -6.92 -1.10 -9.64
CA SER A 115 -7.77 -0.37 -10.58
C SER A 115 -6.95 0.12 -11.78
N LEU A 116 -5.76 0.66 -11.53
CA LEU A 116 -4.83 1.05 -12.60
C LEU A 116 -4.36 -0.14 -13.43
N GLU A 117 -4.16 -1.33 -12.85
CA GLU A 117 -3.85 -2.57 -13.58
C GLU A 117 -4.99 -3.04 -14.50
N ARG A 118 -6.21 -2.53 -14.32
CA ARG A 118 -7.34 -2.78 -15.23
C ARG A 118 -7.46 -1.72 -16.31
N LEU A 119 -7.02 -0.50 -16.02
CA LEU A 119 -7.03 0.62 -16.96
C LEU A 119 -5.83 0.59 -17.90
N LEU A 120 -4.69 0.07 -17.45
CA LEU A 120 -3.44 -0.01 -18.18
C LEU A 120 -3.14 -1.46 -18.59
N PRO A 121 -2.45 -1.70 -19.73
CA PRO A 121 -1.93 -0.69 -20.67
C PRO A 121 -3.02 -0.01 -21.49
N ASP A 122 -2.78 1.25 -21.86
CA ASP A 122 -3.61 2.05 -22.78
C ASP A 122 -2.75 2.69 -23.88
N GLU A 123 -3.33 3.57 -24.71
CA GLU A 123 -2.59 4.26 -25.78
C GLU A 123 -1.43 5.13 -25.23
N GLN A 124 -1.55 5.68 -24.03
CA GLN A 124 -0.54 6.54 -23.41
C GLN A 124 0.54 5.72 -22.68
N TRP A 125 0.19 4.57 -22.12
CA TRP A 125 1.06 3.68 -21.35
C TRP A 125 1.06 2.24 -21.90
N PRO A 126 1.46 2.03 -23.16
CA PRO A 126 1.37 0.70 -23.79
C PRO A 126 2.30 -0.33 -23.15
N ALA A 127 3.34 0.10 -22.41
CA ALA A 127 4.33 -0.75 -21.78
C ALA A 127 4.06 -1.05 -20.30
N VAL A 128 3.02 -0.47 -19.69
CA VAL A 128 2.70 -0.66 -18.26
C VAL A 128 1.84 -1.91 -18.08
N ASN A 129 2.48 -3.08 -17.97
CA ASN A 129 1.81 -4.36 -17.77
C ASN A 129 1.77 -4.82 -16.30
N ARG A 130 2.53 -4.15 -15.44
CA ARG A 130 2.55 -4.37 -13.99
C ARG A 130 2.63 -3.04 -13.25
N LEU A 131 1.92 -2.97 -12.12
CA LEU A 131 1.98 -1.83 -11.21
C LEU A 131 2.27 -2.32 -9.79
N GLY A 132 3.11 -1.58 -9.08
CA GLY A 132 3.51 -1.90 -7.73
C GLY A 132 4.00 -0.69 -6.97
N GLY A 133 4.27 -0.84 -5.69
CA GLY A 133 5.10 0.11 -4.96
C GLY A 133 6.58 -0.23 -5.14
N TRP A 134 7.46 0.67 -4.70
CA TRP A 134 8.87 0.39 -4.57
C TRP A 134 9.41 0.92 -3.24
N TRP A 135 10.26 0.12 -2.60
CA TRP A 135 11.01 0.52 -1.42
C TRP A 135 12.34 -0.26 -1.39
N PRO A 136 13.43 0.39 -0.95
CA PRO A 136 14.70 -0.26 -0.70
C PRO A 136 14.67 -1.02 0.64
N ARG A 137 15.72 -1.79 0.92
CA ARG A 137 15.83 -2.62 2.13
C ARG A 137 15.78 -1.83 3.45
N ASN A 138 16.25 -0.57 3.44
CA ASN A 138 16.15 0.36 4.56
C ASN A 138 14.78 1.08 4.65
N ASN A 139 13.82 0.75 3.77
CA ASN A 139 12.48 1.31 3.68
C ASN A 139 12.42 2.82 3.37
N THR A 140 13.50 3.42 2.90
CA THR A 140 13.50 4.85 2.56
C THR A 140 14.37 5.13 1.34
N PRO A 141 13.83 5.79 0.29
CA PRO A 141 12.46 6.31 0.19
C PRO A 141 11.42 5.22 -0.13
N GLU A 142 10.14 5.53 0.05
CA GLU A 142 9.03 4.67 -0.39
C GLU A 142 8.27 5.37 -1.51
N VAL A 143 8.09 4.66 -2.62
CA VAL A 143 7.40 5.13 -3.81
C VAL A 143 6.12 4.33 -3.97
N ASP A 144 4.97 5.02 -3.95
CA ASP A 144 3.66 4.37 -3.91
C ASP A 144 3.33 3.62 -5.21
N LEU A 145 3.79 4.14 -6.35
CA LEU A 145 3.47 3.63 -7.68
C LEU A 145 4.71 3.58 -8.58
N VAL A 146 4.93 2.42 -9.18
CA VAL A 146 5.88 2.18 -10.26
C VAL A 146 5.14 1.34 -11.29
N GLY A 147 5.18 1.77 -12.54
CA GLY A 147 4.60 1.05 -13.68
C GLY A 147 5.72 0.54 -14.57
N ALA A 148 5.66 -0.75 -14.91
CA ALA A 148 6.73 -1.43 -15.63
C ALA A 148 6.19 -2.54 -16.54
N ASP A 149 7.11 -3.08 -17.35
CA ASP A 149 6.89 -4.18 -18.28
C ASP A 149 6.57 -5.53 -17.57
N HIS A 150 7.24 -5.81 -16.44
CA HIS A 150 7.04 -7.02 -15.64
C HIS A 150 7.57 -6.83 -14.21
N SER A 151 7.59 -7.91 -13.42
CA SER A 151 8.15 -7.95 -12.07
C SER A 151 9.11 -9.13 -11.94
N PRO A 152 10.40 -8.91 -11.61
CA PRO A 152 11.06 -7.61 -11.43
C PRO A 152 11.10 -6.80 -12.72
N ALA A 153 10.98 -5.48 -12.64
CA ALA A 153 10.99 -4.59 -13.82
C ALA A 153 12.33 -4.65 -14.57
N SER A 154 12.29 -4.69 -15.91
CA SER A 154 13.47 -4.35 -16.74
C SER A 154 13.41 -2.95 -17.31
N ASP A 155 12.19 -2.43 -17.53
CA ASP A 155 11.94 -1.06 -17.96
C ASP A 155 10.87 -0.41 -17.09
N VAL A 156 11.18 0.79 -16.59
CA VAL A 156 10.27 1.57 -15.72
C VAL A 156 9.65 2.69 -16.54
N SER A 157 8.38 2.51 -16.89
CA SER A 157 7.64 3.45 -17.75
C SER A 157 7.02 4.61 -16.98
N LEU A 158 6.76 4.48 -15.68
CA LEU A 158 6.27 5.58 -14.84
C LEU A 158 6.62 5.40 -13.37
N VAL A 159 6.65 6.52 -12.65
CA VAL A 159 6.74 6.58 -11.19
C VAL A 159 5.68 7.54 -10.65
N GLY A 160 5.05 7.22 -9.53
CA GLY A 160 3.97 8.04 -9.01
C GLY A 160 3.72 7.96 -7.52
N MET A 161 2.88 8.88 -7.07
CA MET A 161 2.39 8.97 -5.69
C MET A 161 0.89 8.69 -5.62
N ILE A 162 0.42 8.27 -4.46
CA ILE A 162 -1.00 8.11 -4.15
C ILE A 162 -1.37 9.08 -3.02
N LYS A 163 -2.19 10.10 -3.33
CA LYS A 163 -2.67 11.09 -2.35
C LYS A 163 -4.18 10.97 -2.18
N TRP A 164 -4.58 10.22 -1.15
CA TRP A 164 -5.98 9.93 -0.86
C TRP A 164 -6.56 10.80 0.27
N ARG A 165 -6.71 12.10 -0.01
CA ARG A 165 -7.31 13.08 0.90
C ARG A 165 -8.63 13.62 0.36
N SER A 166 -9.57 13.95 1.25
CA SER A 166 -10.89 14.47 0.90
C SER A 166 -10.86 15.93 0.43
N LYS A 167 -9.83 16.68 0.80
CA LYS A 167 -9.63 18.09 0.46
C LYS A 167 -8.17 18.34 0.05
N GLY A 168 -7.95 19.37 -0.76
CA GLY A 168 -6.61 19.78 -1.19
C GLY A 168 -6.17 19.19 -2.54
N SER A 169 -5.00 19.64 -2.99
CA SER A 169 -4.36 19.28 -4.25
C SER A 169 -2.99 18.69 -4.00
N VAL A 170 -2.47 17.86 -4.90
CA VAL A 170 -1.03 17.53 -4.90
C VAL A 170 -0.23 18.83 -4.90
N THR A 171 0.64 18.98 -3.91
CA THR A 171 1.43 20.19 -3.66
C THR A 171 2.77 20.10 -4.39
N LYS A 172 3.38 21.26 -4.66
CA LYS A 172 4.71 21.32 -5.28
C LYS A 172 5.76 20.55 -4.46
N ALA A 173 5.71 20.68 -3.13
CA ALA A 173 6.60 19.97 -2.22
C ALA A 173 6.46 18.44 -2.31
N GLU A 174 5.23 17.92 -2.47
CA GLU A 174 5.01 16.49 -2.69
C GLU A 174 5.58 16.04 -4.04
N VAL A 175 5.48 16.86 -5.09
CA VAL A 175 6.07 16.56 -6.41
C VAL A 175 7.60 16.63 -6.37
N ASP A 176 8.17 17.60 -5.65
CA ASP A 176 9.62 17.72 -5.43
C ASP A 176 10.16 16.49 -4.68
N ALA A 177 9.44 16.05 -3.63
CA ALA A 177 9.79 14.84 -2.89
C ALA A 177 9.71 13.59 -3.78
N LEU A 178 8.63 13.41 -4.55
CA LEU A 178 8.51 12.27 -5.48
C LEU A 178 9.62 12.27 -6.53
N ALA A 179 9.97 13.43 -7.10
CA ALA A 179 11.05 13.53 -8.08
C ALA A 179 12.40 13.12 -7.48
N ALA A 180 12.67 13.50 -6.22
CA ALA A 180 13.87 13.07 -5.50
C ALA A 180 13.84 11.58 -5.18
N ASP A 181 12.71 11.06 -4.69
CA ASP A 181 12.57 9.66 -4.31
C ASP A 181 12.65 8.71 -5.52
N ALA A 182 12.13 9.14 -6.68
CA ALA A 182 12.16 8.39 -7.92
C ALA A 182 13.58 8.05 -8.36
N THR A 183 14.59 8.88 -8.04
CA THR A 183 15.99 8.60 -8.45
C THR A 183 16.58 7.38 -7.75
N ALA A 184 15.96 6.90 -6.66
CA ALA A 184 16.39 5.71 -5.96
C ALA A 184 15.86 4.41 -6.61
N VAL A 185 14.82 4.49 -7.44
CA VAL A 185 14.18 3.33 -8.08
C VAL A 185 15.06 2.83 -9.25
N PRO A 186 15.53 1.57 -9.24
CA PRO A 186 16.30 1.02 -10.35
C PRO A 186 15.50 1.06 -11.66
N GLY A 187 16.15 1.53 -12.73
CA GLY A 187 15.55 1.68 -14.06
C GLY A 187 14.94 3.06 -14.32
N VAL A 188 14.80 3.92 -13.31
CA VAL A 188 14.34 5.30 -13.50
C VAL A 188 15.41 6.17 -14.12
N THR A 189 14.99 7.02 -15.06
CA THR A 189 15.82 8.02 -15.72
C THR A 189 15.19 9.40 -15.57
N VAL A 190 15.92 10.45 -15.96
CA VAL A 190 15.39 11.83 -15.98
C VAL A 190 14.18 12.01 -16.91
N SER A 191 14.00 11.11 -17.88
CA SER A 191 12.86 11.11 -18.80
C SER A 191 11.69 10.27 -18.30
N THR A 192 11.83 9.50 -17.22
CA THR A 192 10.74 8.68 -16.68
C THR A 192 9.61 9.60 -16.17
N PRO A 193 8.41 9.51 -16.75
CA PRO A 193 7.28 10.34 -16.35
C PRO A 193 6.87 10.18 -14.88
N LEU A 194 6.52 11.31 -14.26
CA LEU A 194 5.89 11.32 -12.95
C LEU A 194 4.37 11.34 -13.10
N VAL A 195 3.66 10.52 -12.32
CA VAL A 195 2.20 10.46 -12.30
C VAL A 195 1.65 10.61 -10.88
N ALA A 196 0.36 10.90 -10.75
CA ALA A 196 -0.26 11.00 -9.43
C ALA A 196 -1.67 10.42 -9.40
N VAL A 197 -2.01 9.72 -8.33
CA VAL A 197 -3.41 9.41 -8.02
C VAL A 197 -3.88 10.41 -6.96
N CYS A 198 -4.91 11.18 -7.30
CA CYS A 198 -5.49 12.16 -6.40
C CYS A 198 -7.00 12.03 -6.42
N ALA A 199 -7.60 11.54 -5.33
CA ALA A 199 -9.04 11.28 -5.27
C ALA A 199 -9.91 12.48 -5.66
N SER A 200 -9.46 13.70 -5.35
CA SER A 200 -10.16 14.95 -5.65
C SER A 200 -9.89 15.51 -7.06
N GLY A 201 -8.98 14.90 -7.83
CA GLY A 201 -8.56 15.35 -9.16
C GLY A 201 -7.76 16.64 -9.21
N ARG A 202 -7.29 17.14 -8.05
CA ARG A 202 -6.57 18.41 -8.00
C ARG A 202 -5.08 18.21 -8.11
N VAL A 203 -4.56 18.23 -9.33
CA VAL A 203 -3.13 18.25 -9.65
C VAL A 203 -2.88 19.42 -10.60
N ARG A 204 -1.94 20.32 -10.25
CA ARG A 204 -1.65 21.54 -11.05
C ARG A 204 -0.20 21.62 -11.51
N ASP A 205 0.69 20.83 -10.93
CA ASP A 205 2.10 20.84 -11.28
C ASP A 205 2.31 20.15 -12.63
N ARG A 206 2.90 20.85 -13.59
CA ARG A 206 3.08 20.38 -14.98
C ARG A 206 4.06 19.21 -15.11
N ARG A 207 4.84 18.91 -14.07
CA ARG A 207 5.72 17.73 -14.04
C ARG A 207 4.94 16.43 -13.91
N ILE A 208 3.70 16.48 -13.41
CA ILE A 208 2.81 15.32 -13.39
C ILE A 208 2.22 15.13 -14.79
N THR A 209 2.65 14.07 -15.47
CA THR A 209 2.28 13.74 -16.85
C THR A 209 0.83 13.26 -16.96
N GLN A 210 0.36 12.50 -15.97
CA GLN A 210 -1.03 12.08 -15.86
C GLN A 210 -1.46 11.99 -14.41
N SER A 211 -2.75 12.26 -14.18
CA SER A 211 -3.36 12.01 -12.89
C SER A 211 -4.68 11.25 -13.01
N TRP A 212 -4.91 10.32 -12.08
CA TRP A 212 -6.19 9.61 -11.96
C TRP A 212 -6.94 10.04 -10.71
N THR A 213 -8.26 10.19 -10.86
CA THR A 213 -9.22 10.56 -9.82
C THR A 213 -9.91 9.32 -9.26
N ALA A 214 -10.69 9.50 -8.19
CA ALA A 214 -11.51 8.40 -7.69
C ALA A 214 -12.54 7.91 -8.73
N ALA A 215 -13.06 8.80 -9.58
CA ALA A 215 -14.01 8.43 -10.62
C ALA A 215 -13.35 7.57 -11.70
N ASP A 216 -12.13 7.92 -12.13
CA ASP A 216 -11.39 7.13 -13.13
C ASP A 216 -11.13 5.71 -12.63
N LEU A 217 -10.73 5.57 -11.36
CA LEU A 217 -10.48 4.25 -10.76
C LEU A 217 -11.75 3.42 -10.60
N LEU A 218 -12.90 4.06 -10.34
CA LEU A 218 -14.18 3.36 -10.25
C LEU A 218 -14.66 2.85 -11.61
N ASN A 219 -14.40 3.57 -12.70
CA ASN A 219 -14.73 3.14 -14.06
C ASN A 219 -13.96 1.89 -14.51
N ALA A 220 -12.95 1.45 -13.76
CA ALA A 220 -12.20 0.23 -14.02
C ALA A 220 -12.94 -1.06 -13.60
N TRP A 221 -14.09 -0.95 -12.91
CA TRP A 221 -14.84 -2.06 -12.30
C TRP A 221 -16.31 -2.04 -12.70
#